data_AF-A0A822FFG7-F1
#
_entry.id   AF-A0A822FFG7-F1
#
_cell.length_a   1.000
_cell.length_b   1.000
_cell.length_c   1.000
_cell.angle_alpha   90.00
_cell.angle_beta   90.00
_cell.angle_gamma   90.00
#
_symmetry.space_group_name_H-M   'P 1'
#
loop_
_entity.id
_entity.type
_entity.pdbx_description
1 polymer ?
#
loop_
_entity_poly.entity_id
_entity_poly.type
_entity_poly.pdbx_seq_one_letter_code
_entity_poly.pdbx_strand_id
1 'polypeptide(L)'
;MELSSDIEEDIRRLNNPTYISDKNYEELIEKIFSLFTSINSNIELSSTVDKRLISSILTFIFECIKYDFDETSIRSKFDDLQFTMKTRQDRFINQYNKNLSIIQLYLKQKNKK
;
A
#
# COMPACT_ATOMS: atom_id res chain seq x y z
N MET A 1 -11.09 -12.61 4.54
CA MET A 1 -9.66 -12.75 4.14
C MET A 1 -8.94 -12.03 5.23
N GLU A 2 -8.38 -12.79 6.17
CA GLU A 2 -7.47 -12.23 7.17
C GLU A 2 -6.17 -11.91 6.41
N LEU A 3 -5.55 -10.76 6.70
CA LEU A 3 -4.19 -10.48 6.26
C LEU A 3 -3.36 -11.70 6.64
N SER A 4 -2.74 -12.39 5.67
CA SER A 4 -1.87 -13.52 6.04
C SER A 4 -0.81 -12.99 7.00
N SER A 5 -0.48 -13.73 8.05
CA SER A 5 0.51 -13.34 9.07
C SER A 5 1.81 -12.78 8.47
N ASP A 6 2.19 -13.27 7.29
CA ASP A 6 3.35 -12.81 6.52
C ASP A 6 3.22 -11.36 6.04
N ILE A 7 2.02 -10.93 5.62
CA ILE A 7 1.72 -9.56 5.21
C ILE A 7 1.75 -8.64 6.43
N GLU A 8 1.21 -9.10 7.57
CA GLU A 8 1.24 -8.34 8.81
C GLU A 8 2.67 -8.12 9.30
N GLU A 9 3.51 -9.16 9.24
CA GLU A 9 4.92 -9.06 9.59
C GLU A 9 5.68 -8.14 8.62
N ASP A 10 5.42 -8.23 7.32
CA ASP A 10 6.05 -7.35 6.33
C ASP A 10 5.60 -5.88 6.48
N ILE A 11 4.33 -5.63 6.83
CA ILE A 11 3.85 -4.28 7.17
C ILE A 11 4.48 -3.80 8.48
N ARG A 12 4.67 -4.66 9.48
CA ARG A 12 5.42 -4.30 10.69
C ARG A 12 6.87 -3.95 10.40
N ARG A 13 7.52 -4.69 9.49
CA ARG A 13 8.88 -4.39 9.01
C ARG A 13 8.95 -3.02 8.34
N LEU A 14 7.88 -2.57 7.67
CA LEU A 14 7.81 -1.19 7.18
C LEU A 14 8.01 -0.19 8.30
N ASN A 15 7.58 -0.42 9.54
CA ASN A 15 7.76 0.55 10.62
C ASN A 15 9.20 0.61 11.17
N ASN A 16 10.06 -0.35 10.81
CA ASN A 16 11.42 -0.40 11.31
C ASN A 16 12.32 0.60 10.54
N PRO A 17 12.88 1.64 11.18
CA PRO A 17 13.74 2.63 10.51
C PRO A 17 15.01 2.02 9.92
N THR A 18 15.47 0.88 10.45
CA THR A 18 16.63 0.16 9.91
C THR A 18 16.30 -0.60 8.63
N TYR A 19 15.02 -0.83 8.36
CA TYR A 19 14.54 -1.59 7.21
C TYR A 19 14.22 -0.69 6.02
N ILE A 20 13.56 0.46 6.27
CA ILE A 20 13.30 1.45 5.23
C ILE A 20 13.32 2.87 5.78
N SER A 21 14.03 3.77 5.10
CA SER A 21 14.01 5.21 5.41
C SER A 21 12.68 5.84 4.96
N ASP A 22 12.28 6.96 5.55
CA ASP A 22 11.06 7.68 5.17
C ASP A 22 11.04 8.05 3.69
N LYS A 23 12.17 8.58 3.18
CA LYS A 23 12.29 8.94 1.76
C LYS A 23 12.05 7.74 0.84
N ASN A 24 12.65 6.59 1.15
CA ASN A 24 12.47 5.38 0.35
C ASN A 24 11.04 4.85 0.44
N TYR A 25 10.40 4.99 1.61
CA TYR A 25 9.01 4.63 1.80
C TYR A 25 8.06 5.51 0.97
N GLU A 26 8.29 6.83 0.94
CA GLU A 26 7.48 7.74 0.11
C GLU A 26 7.60 7.42 -1.37
N GLU A 27 8.83 7.23 -1.86
CA GLU A 27 9.08 6.82 -3.25
C GLU A 27 8.41 5.47 -3.57
N LEU A 28 8.44 4.52 -2.63
CA LEU A 28 7.77 3.23 -2.77
C LEU A 28 6.26 3.38 -2.91
N ILE A 29 5.62 4.13 -2.01
CA ILE A 29 4.20 4.39 -2.05
C ILE A 29 3.81 5.03 -3.38
N GLU A 30 4.50 6.09 -3.81
CA GLU A 30 4.23 6.75 -5.08
C GLU A 30 4.34 5.82 -6.28
N LYS A 31 5.40 5.00 -6.32
CA LYS A 31 5.61 4.02 -7.38
C LYS A 31 4.51 2.96 -7.39
N ILE A 32 4.10 2.44 -6.24
CA ILE A 32 2.99 1.48 -6.15
C ILE A 32 1.69 2.09 -6.67
N PHE A 33 1.33 3.31 -6.23
CA PHE A 33 0.10 3.95 -6.70
C PHE A 33 0.15 4.31 -8.20
N SER A 34 1.34 4.55 -8.76
CA SER A 34 1.51 4.77 -10.21
C SER A 34 1.16 3.56 -11.09
N LEU A 35 1.03 2.35 -10.52
CA LEU A 35 0.51 1.18 -11.23
C LEU A 35 -0.91 1.38 -11.74
N PHE A 36 -1.71 2.11 -10.97
CA PHE A 36 -3.12 2.26 -11.25
C PHE A 36 -3.38 3.39 -12.24
N THR A 37 -2.45 4.36 -12.32
CA THR A 37 -2.58 5.54 -13.18
C THR A 37 -2.05 5.32 -14.60
N SER A 38 -1.18 4.33 -14.82
CA SER A 38 -0.63 4.04 -16.15
C SER A 38 -0.99 2.64 -16.64
N ILE A 39 -1.44 2.56 -17.89
CA ILE A 39 -1.86 1.32 -18.57
C ILE A 39 -0.67 0.36 -18.79
N ASN A 40 0.59 0.83 -18.68
CA ASN A 40 1.82 0.09 -18.99
C ASN A 40 2.93 0.22 -17.92
N SER A 41 2.59 0.45 -16.65
CA SER A 41 3.60 0.61 -15.59
C SER A 41 4.29 -0.73 -15.29
N ASN A 42 5.39 -1.04 -15.97
CA ASN A 42 6.42 -1.91 -15.40
C ASN A 42 7.10 -1.09 -14.31
N ILE A 43 6.74 -1.31 -13.04
CA ILE A 43 7.46 -0.62 -11.96
C ILE A 43 8.85 -1.22 -11.87
N GLU A 44 9.85 -0.45 -12.29
CA GLU A 44 11.23 -0.66 -11.87
C GLU A 44 11.38 -0.07 -10.46
N LEU A 45 11.00 -0.90 -9.47
CA LEU A 45 11.38 -0.63 -8.09
C LEU A 45 12.88 -0.86 -8.00
N SER A 46 13.59 0.09 -7.40
CA SER A 46 15.03 -0.03 -7.17
C SER A 46 15.30 -1.35 -6.46
N SER A 47 16.40 -2.01 -6.83
CA SER A 47 16.80 -3.36 -6.39
C SER A 47 16.89 -3.57 -4.87
N THR A 48 16.72 -2.52 -4.08
CA THR A 48 16.71 -2.50 -2.61
C THR A 48 15.37 -2.85 -1.97
N VAL A 49 14.25 -2.79 -2.69
CA VAL A 49 12.92 -3.05 -2.10
C VAL A 49 12.48 -4.49 -2.34
N ASP A 50 12.17 -5.20 -1.26
CA ASP A 50 11.73 -6.61 -1.29
C ASP A 50 10.38 -6.76 -2.03
N LYS A 51 10.29 -7.76 -2.92
CA LYS A 51 9.06 -8.14 -3.63
C LYS A 51 7.91 -8.47 -2.68
N ARG A 52 8.20 -9.03 -1.51
CA ARG A 52 7.19 -9.33 -0.49
C ARG A 52 6.55 -8.06 0.06
N LEU A 53 7.36 -7.04 0.29
CA LEU A 53 6.90 -5.73 0.76
C LEU A 53 5.88 -5.10 -0.19
N ILE A 54 6.18 -5.16 -1.47
CA ILE A 54 5.32 -4.65 -2.54
C ILE A 54 4.00 -5.42 -2.57
N SER A 55 4.07 -6.75 -2.49
CA SER A 55 2.90 -7.62 -2.42
C SER A 55 2.03 -7.31 -1.21
N SER A 56 2.64 -7.05 -0.05
CA SER A 56 1.96 -6.72 1.20
C SER A 56 1.21 -5.39 1.12
N ILE A 57 1.86 -4.33 0.61
CA ILE A 57 1.21 -3.02 0.41
C ILE A 57 0.08 -3.12 -0.63
N LEU A 58 0.30 -3.82 -1.74
CA LEU A 58 -0.74 -4.02 -2.75
C LEU A 58 -1.94 -4.79 -2.21
N THR A 59 -1.69 -5.84 -1.41
CA THR A 59 -2.76 -6.60 -0.77
C THR A 59 -3.56 -5.72 0.17
N PHE A 60 -2.89 -4.90 0.98
CA PHE A 60 -3.55 -3.96 1.86
C PHE A 60 -4.41 -2.93 1.10
N ILE A 61 -3.91 -2.39 -0.02
CA ILE A 61 -4.70 -1.51 -0.91
C ILE A 61 -5.97 -2.23 -1.40
N PHE A 62 -5.86 -3.48 -1.83
CA PHE A 62 -7.01 -4.24 -2.31
C PHE A 62 -8.01 -4.56 -1.22
N GLU A 63 -7.56 -4.83 0.01
CA GLU A 63 -8.45 -4.99 1.15
C GLU A 63 -9.20 -3.70 1.48
N CYS A 64 -8.49 -2.56 1.51
CA CYS A 64 -9.12 -1.26 1.73
C CYS A 64 -10.26 -1.02 0.73
N ILE A 65 -10.07 -1.37 -0.54
CA ILE A 65 -11.10 -1.23 -1.57
C ILE A 65 -12.22 -2.27 -1.41
N LYS A 66 -11.85 -3.52 -1.13
CA LYS A 66 -12.80 -4.63 -1.00
C LYS A 66 -13.80 -4.41 0.14
N TYR A 67 -13.33 -3.84 1.25
CA TYR A 67 -14.13 -3.60 2.44
C TYR A 67 -14.56 -2.13 2.60
N ASP A 68 -14.34 -1.30 1.58
CA ASP A 68 -14.69 0.13 1.55
C ASP A 68 -14.17 0.90 2.79
N PHE A 69 -12.90 0.69 3.12
CA PHE A 69 -12.28 1.34 4.28
C PHE A 69 -12.19 2.85 4.06
N ASP A 70 -12.74 3.58 5.02
CA ASP A 70 -12.53 5.01 5.19
C ASP A 70 -11.19 5.30 5.88
N GLU A 71 -10.84 6.59 5.99
CA GLU A 71 -9.59 7.01 6.62
C GLU A 71 -9.44 6.46 8.05
N THR A 72 -10.52 6.48 8.84
CA THR A 72 -10.51 6.00 10.23
C THR A 72 -10.22 4.50 10.28
N SER A 73 -10.83 3.71 9.41
CA SER A 73 -10.63 2.26 9.32
C SER A 73 -9.21 1.91 8.87
N ILE A 74 -8.66 2.64 7.89
CA ILE A 74 -7.28 2.47 7.43
C ILE A 74 -6.31 2.76 8.58
N ARG A 75 -6.51 3.85 9.33
CA ARG A 75 -5.67 4.20 10.49
C ARG A 75 -5.76 3.14 11.58
N SER A 76 -6.98 2.69 11.92
CA SER A 76 -7.18 1.62 12.89
C SER A 76 -6.45 0.34 12.47
N LYS A 77 -6.41 0.02 11.18
CA LYS A 77 -5.65 -1.12 10.68
C LYS A 77 -4.14 -0.93 10.77
N PHE A 78 -3.63 0.27 10.48
CA PHE A 78 -2.22 0.55 10.73
C PHE A 78 -1.86 0.44 12.21
N ASP A 79 -2.74 0.88 13.10
CA ASP A 79 -2.54 0.78 14.55
C ASP A 79 -2.56 -0.69 15.02
N ASP A 80 -3.51 -1.52 14.54
CA ASP A 80 -3.53 -2.98 14.76
C ASP A 80 -2.20 -3.63 14.32
N LEU A 81 -1.65 -3.15 13.21
CA LEU A 81 -0.39 -3.62 12.63
C LEU A 81 0.85 -2.97 13.26
N GLN A 82 0.68 -2.16 14.32
CA GLN A 82 1.77 -1.43 14.99
C GLN A 82 2.58 -0.52 14.05
N PHE A 83 1.98 -0.07 12.96
CA PHE A 83 2.57 0.86 12.00
C PHE A 83 2.33 2.30 12.47
N THR A 84 2.97 2.70 13.57
CA THR A 84 2.64 3.92 14.33
C THR A 84 3.25 5.21 13.79
N MET A 85 4.10 5.15 12.76
CA MET A 85 4.68 6.35 12.13
C MET A 85 3.61 7.15 11.38
N LYS A 86 3.07 8.18 12.05
CA LYS A 86 1.99 9.03 11.53
C LYS A 86 2.28 9.62 10.14
N THR A 87 3.51 10.10 9.89
CA THR A 87 3.91 10.65 8.59
C THR A 87 3.69 9.66 7.44
N ARG A 88 3.99 8.37 7.69
CA ARG A 88 3.85 7.30 6.70
C ARG A 88 2.39 6.89 6.51
N GLN A 89 1.61 6.82 7.59
CA GLN A 89 0.16 6.61 7.51
C GLN A 89 -0.51 7.72 6.70
N ASP A 90 -0.23 8.99 7.03
CA ASP A 90 -0.79 10.17 6.38
C ASP A 90 -0.45 10.18 4.89
N ARG A 91 0.78 9.83 4.52
CA ARG A 91 1.20 9.72 3.11
C ARG A 91 0.43 8.64 2.37
N PHE A 92 0.30 7.45 2.97
CA PHE A 92 -0.47 6.35 2.38
C PHE A 92 -1.92 6.77 2.15
N ILE A 93 -2.58 7.32 3.17
CA ILE A 93 -3.98 7.75 3.12
C ILE A 93 -4.18 8.82 2.05
N ASN A 94 -3.28 9.81 1.97
CA ASN A 94 -3.36 10.86 0.95
C ASN A 94 -3.28 10.27 -0.47
N GLN A 95 -2.31 9.39 -0.74
CA GLN A 95 -2.19 8.74 -2.05
C GLN A 95 -3.36 7.81 -2.34
N TYR A 96 -3.85 7.07 -1.34
CA TYR A 96 -5.02 6.22 -1.45
C TYR A 96 -6.25 7.03 -1.87
N ASN A 97 -6.58 8.09 -1.12
CA ASN A 97 -7.73 8.95 -1.41
C ASN A 97 -7.62 9.65 -2.76
N LYS A 98 -6.42 10.15 -3.11
CA LYS A 98 -6.16 10.80 -4.40
C LYS A 98 -6.39 9.86 -5.58
N ASN A 99 -6.01 8.58 -5.44
CA ASN A 99 -6.05 7.61 -6.52
C ASN A 99 -7.23 6.64 -6.44
N LEU A 100 -8.06 6.68 -5.39
CA LEU A 100 -9.13 5.70 -5.12
C LEU A 100 -10.01 5.41 -6.33
N SER A 101 -10.55 6.45 -6.96
CA SER A 101 -11.40 6.34 -8.15
C SER A 101 -10.69 5.61 -9.30
N ILE A 102 -9.39 5.87 -9.49
CA ILE A 102 -8.58 5.24 -10.53
C ILE A 102 -8.33 3.76 -10.20
N ILE A 103 -8.01 3.44 -8.95
CA ILE A 103 -7.78 2.05 -8.51
C ILE A 103 -9.06 1.22 -8.67
N GLN A 104 -10.21 1.78 -8.27
CA GLN A 104 -11.52 1.14 -8.45
C GLN A 104 -11.81 0.88 -9.94
N LEU A 105 -11.53 1.83 -10.82
CA LEU A 105 -11.67 1.66 -12.27
C LEU A 105 -10.74 0.57 -12.81
N TYR A 106 -9.46 0.60 -12.42
CA TYR A 106 -8.47 -0.41 -12.79
C TYR A 106 -8.92 -1.83 -12.41
N LEU A 107 -9.37 -2.02 -11.16
CA LEU A 107 -9.83 -3.32 -10.67
C LEU A 107 -11.09 -3.80 -11.40
N LYS A 108 -12.04 -2.90 -11.69
CA LYS A 108 -13.24 -3.22 -12.49
C LYS A 108 -12.88 -3.69 -13.91
N GLN A 109 -11.86 -3.10 -14.53
CA GLN A 109 -11.41 -3.51 -15.87
C GLN A 109 -10.72 -4.88 -15.86
N LYS A 110 -9.93 -5.17 -14.82
CA LYS A 110 -9.20 -6.44 -14.67
C LYS A 110 -10.12 -7.63 -14.35
N ASN A 111 -11.18 -7.43 -13.56
CA ASN A 111 -12.14 -8.48 -13.21
C ASN A 111 -13.12 -8.86 -14.33
N LYS A 112 -13.08 -8.18 -15.48
CA LYS A 112 -13.92 -8.48 -16.65
C LYS A 112 -13.26 -9.41 -17.68
N LYS A 113 -12.06 -9.92 -17.39
CA LYS A 113 -11.37 -10.96 -18.16
C LYS A 113 -11.48 -12.29 -17.45
#